data_AF-A0A4R3KAS8-F1
#
_entry.id   AF-A0A4R3KAS8-F1
#
_cell.length_a   1.000
_cell.length_b   1.000
_cell.length_c   1.000
_cell.angle_alpha   90.00
_cell.angle_beta   90.00
_cell.angle_gamma   90.00
#
_symmetry.space_group_name_H-M   'P 1'
#
loop_
_entity.id
_entity.type
_entity.pdbx_description
1 polymer ?
#
loop_
_entity_poly.entity_id
_entity_poly.type
_entity_poly.pdbx_seq_one_letter_code
_entity_poly.pdbx_strand_id
1 'polypeptide(L)'
;MRIKKSIERIPGGLMLVPLFLGALCHTFTPDAGKFFGSFTNGLITGTVPILSVWFFCMGAGINIKSTGIVLRKSGTIVITKILVAWCIGMLCTSFMPSGMIQTGFFAGLSTLAIVTSMDMTNGGLYASIMQQYGTKEEAGAFVLTSIESGPLVTMIILGSTGAAYFEPRLFVGAVLPFIIGFILGNLDPELRSFFGNASMTMIPFFGFALGNTIDLAVIQQTGLLGILLGLGVIVVTGIPLILADKFIGGGHGGAGLAASSSAGAAVTNPTIIAQMVPEFAPIAAAATALVATSVVVTSIVVPIITAAWCNHFNPANNKKKDEDAVSRLA
;
A
#
# COMPACT_ATOMS: atom_id res chain seq x y z
N MET A 1 -0.48 -13.25 -28.09
CA MET A 1 0.07 -12.18 -27.22
C MET A 1 0.05 -12.65 -25.77
N ARG A 2 1.09 -12.40 -24.96
CA ARG A 2 1.14 -12.76 -23.51
C ARG A 2 1.00 -11.50 -22.64
N ILE A 3 -0.19 -10.90 -22.63
CA ILE A 3 -0.46 -9.59 -22.01
C ILE A 3 -0.23 -9.64 -20.50
N LYS A 4 -0.87 -10.57 -19.78
CA LYS A 4 -0.70 -10.75 -18.33
C LYS A 4 0.77 -10.88 -17.94
N LYS A 5 1.52 -11.74 -18.63
CA LYS A 5 2.97 -11.92 -18.40
C LYS A 5 3.77 -10.64 -18.62
N SER A 6 3.34 -9.77 -19.53
CA SER A 6 4.01 -8.50 -19.81
C SER A 6 3.73 -7.48 -18.70
N ILE A 7 2.49 -7.42 -18.21
CA ILE A 7 2.08 -6.57 -17.08
C ILE A 7 2.81 -6.99 -15.80
N GLU A 8 2.91 -8.30 -15.54
CA GLU A 8 3.58 -8.86 -14.35
C GLU A 8 5.10 -8.64 -14.32
N ARG A 9 5.72 -8.21 -15.43
CA ARG A 9 7.14 -7.81 -15.43
C ARG A 9 7.37 -6.46 -14.77
N ILE A 10 6.32 -5.63 -14.68
CA ILE A 10 6.38 -4.33 -14.03
C ILE A 10 6.02 -4.55 -12.55
N PRO A 11 6.87 -4.18 -11.59
CA PRO A 11 6.51 -4.22 -10.17
C PRO A 11 5.23 -3.41 -9.91
N GLY A 12 4.21 -4.04 -9.32
CA GLY A 12 2.88 -3.41 -9.16
C GLY A 12 2.07 -3.25 -10.45
N GLY A 13 2.52 -3.82 -11.57
CA GLY A 13 1.94 -3.62 -12.91
C GLY A 13 0.46 -4.01 -13.02
N LEU A 14 0.02 -5.02 -12.27
CA LEU A 14 -1.39 -5.43 -12.21
C LEU A 14 -2.32 -4.30 -11.75
N MET A 15 -1.81 -3.34 -10.99
CA MET A 15 -2.54 -2.13 -10.59
C MET A 15 -2.18 -0.93 -11.46
N LEU A 16 -0.87 -0.69 -11.67
CA LEU A 16 -0.37 0.52 -12.33
C LEU A 16 -0.78 0.62 -13.79
N VAL A 17 -0.77 -0.49 -14.53
CA VAL A 17 -1.13 -0.47 -15.96
C VAL A 17 -2.62 -0.13 -16.13
N PRO A 18 -3.57 -0.81 -15.45
CA PRO A 18 -4.98 -0.41 -15.49
C PRO A 18 -5.24 1.01 -14.96
N LEU A 19 -4.53 1.44 -13.92
CA LEU A 19 -4.64 2.81 -13.40
C LEU A 19 -4.22 3.86 -14.43
N PHE A 20 -3.09 3.64 -15.11
CA PHE A 20 -2.66 4.54 -16.16
C PHE A 20 -3.66 4.57 -17.32
N LEU A 21 -4.21 3.41 -17.71
CA LEU A 21 -5.28 3.35 -18.71
C LEU A 21 -6.51 4.14 -18.28
N GLY A 22 -6.93 4.03 -17.02
CA GLY A 22 -8.04 4.82 -16.46
C GLY A 22 -7.74 6.33 -16.48
N ALA A 23 -6.51 6.73 -16.15
CA ALA A 23 -6.10 8.14 -16.17
C ALA A 23 -6.07 8.71 -17.59
N LEU A 24 -5.65 7.91 -18.58
CA LEU A 24 -5.77 8.27 -20.00
C LEU A 24 -7.24 8.43 -20.40
N CYS A 25 -8.12 7.51 -19.99
CA CYS A 25 -9.56 7.63 -20.23
C CYS A 25 -10.15 8.91 -19.59
N HIS A 26 -9.77 9.23 -18.36
CA HIS A 26 -10.17 10.46 -17.69
C HIS A 26 -9.70 11.71 -18.44
N THR A 27 -8.44 11.71 -18.89
CA THR A 27 -7.81 12.87 -19.52
C THR A 27 -8.36 13.13 -20.93
N PHE A 28 -8.51 12.09 -21.75
CA PHE A 28 -8.93 12.23 -23.15
C PHE A 28 -10.45 12.12 -23.36
N THR A 29 -11.15 11.42 -22.46
CA THR A 29 -12.58 11.13 -22.58
C THR A 29 -13.29 11.21 -21.21
N PRO A 30 -13.23 12.36 -20.51
CA PRO A 30 -13.73 12.49 -19.13
C PRO A 30 -15.22 12.14 -18.97
N ASP A 31 -16.03 12.38 -20.00
CA ASP A 31 -17.46 12.10 -19.98
C ASP A 31 -17.83 10.69 -20.46
N ALA A 32 -16.86 9.83 -20.78
CA ALA A 32 -17.13 8.47 -21.30
C ALA A 32 -18.05 7.67 -20.36
N GLY A 33 -17.80 7.71 -19.05
CA GLY A 33 -18.65 7.04 -18.06
C GLY A 33 -20.09 7.53 -18.13
N LYS A 34 -20.30 8.85 -18.08
CA LYS A 34 -21.64 9.45 -18.15
C LYS A 34 -22.33 9.20 -19.49
N PHE A 35 -21.57 9.27 -20.60
CA PHE A 35 -22.06 9.06 -21.95
C PHE A 35 -22.59 7.64 -22.16
N PHE A 36 -21.84 6.62 -21.73
CA PHE A 36 -22.25 5.23 -21.86
C PHE A 36 -23.24 4.79 -20.77
N GLY A 37 -23.21 5.40 -19.59
CA GLY A 37 -24.08 5.05 -18.48
C GLY A 37 -23.92 3.58 -18.04
N SER A 38 -24.96 3.03 -17.39
CA SER A 38 -25.12 1.60 -17.11
C SER A 38 -23.85 0.93 -16.51
N PHE A 39 -23.53 -0.29 -16.93
CA PHE A 39 -22.39 -1.08 -16.47
C PHE A 39 -21.05 -0.39 -16.70
N THR A 40 -20.89 0.33 -17.82
CA THR A 40 -19.65 1.04 -18.15
C THR A 40 -19.38 2.15 -17.15
N ASN A 41 -20.38 2.97 -16.84
CA ASN A 41 -20.27 3.98 -15.79
C ASN A 41 -20.01 3.34 -14.43
N GLY A 42 -20.74 2.26 -14.11
CA GLY A 42 -20.57 1.52 -12.86
C GLY A 42 -19.14 1.01 -12.65
N LEU A 43 -18.47 0.55 -13.71
CA LEU A 43 -17.06 0.14 -13.65
C LEU A 43 -16.13 1.34 -13.50
N ILE A 44 -16.33 2.40 -14.29
CA ILE A 44 -15.49 3.61 -14.29
C ILE A 44 -15.54 4.34 -12.94
N THR A 45 -16.71 4.44 -12.32
CA THR A 45 -16.90 5.16 -11.04
C THR A 45 -16.90 4.22 -9.83
N GLY A 46 -16.67 2.92 -10.04
CA GLY A 46 -16.88 1.84 -9.07
C GLY A 46 -15.79 1.65 -8.02
N THR A 47 -14.96 2.67 -7.74
CA THR A 47 -13.78 2.53 -6.87
C THR A 47 -14.12 1.98 -5.49
N VAL A 48 -15.11 2.56 -4.81
CA VAL A 48 -15.55 2.16 -3.46
C VAL A 48 -16.16 0.74 -3.44
N PRO A 49 -17.17 0.39 -4.27
CA PRO A 49 -17.73 -0.96 -4.23
C PRO A 49 -16.71 -2.05 -4.60
N ILE A 50 -15.81 -1.79 -5.57
CA ILE A 50 -14.74 -2.76 -5.91
C ILE A 50 -13.78 -2.95 -4.72
N LEU A 51 -13.39 -1.86 -4.05
CA LEU A 51 -12.53 -1.93 -2.86
C LEU A 51 -13.21 -2.69 -1.71
N SER A 52 -14.50 -2.48 -1.49
CA SER A 52 -15.28 -3.22 -0.48
C SER A 52 -15.30 -4.72 -0.72
N VAL A 53 -15.52 -5.15 -1.98
CA VAL A 53 -15.45 -6.57 -2.36
C VAL A 53 -14.03 -7.10 -2.19
N TRP A 54 -13.03 -6.31 -2.57
CA TRP A 54 -11.63 -6.69 -2.38
C TRP A 54 -11.29 -6.91 -0.90
N PHE A 55 -11.76 -6.06 0.01
CA PHE A 55 -11.54 -6.22 1.46
C PHE A 55 -12.24 -7.45 2.02
N PHE A 56 -13.45 -7.73 1.55
CA PHE A 56 -14.13 -8.97 1.86
C PHE A 56 -13.31 -10.19 1.44
N CYS A 57 -12.81 -10.22 0.19
CA CYS A 57 -11.99 -11.31 -0.33
C CYS A 57 -10.67 -11.47 0.46
N MET A 58 -10.03 -10.35 0.83
CA MET A 58 -8.82 -10.38 1.66
C MET A 58 -9.11 -10.94 3.05
N GLY A 59 -10.17 -10.47 3.71
CA GLY A 59 -10.60 -10.99 5.01
C GLY A 59 -10.86 -12.48 4.95
N ALA A 60 -11.59 -12.94 3.93
CA ALA A 60 -11.90 -14.36 3.74
C ALA A 60 -10.65 -15.25 3.54
N GLY A 61 -9.57 -14.69 2.99
CA GLY A 61 -8.29 -15.41 2.81
C GLY A 61 -7.54 -15.72 4.11
N ILE A 62 -7.87 -15.06 5.23
CA ILE A 62 -7.11 -15.17 6.48
C ILE A 62 -7.51 -16.41 7.28
N ASN A 63 -6.50 -17.14 7.76
CA ASN A 63 -6.68 -18.29 8.65
C ASN A 63 -6.46 -17.92 10.13
N ILE A 64 -7.45 -18.18 10.99
CA ILE A 64 -7.36 -17.96 12.43
C ILE A 64 -6.30 -18.85 13.11
N LYS A 65 -5.95 -19.99 12.50
CA LYS A 65 -4.92 -20.92 12.99
C LYS A 65 -3.49 -20.54 12.58
N SER A 66 -3.24 -19.28 12.25
CA SER A 66 -1.88 -18.81 11.94
C SER A 66 -0.95 -19.02 13.14
N THR A 67 0.27 -19.51 12.92
CA THR A 67 1.23 -19.81 13.99
C THR A 67 1.56 -18.55 14.79
N GLY A 68 1.74 -18.67 16.12
CA GLY A 68 2.10 -17.54 16.99
C GLY A 68 3.37 -16.79 16.55
N ILE A 69 4.28 -17.47 15.86
CA ILE A 69 5.48 -16.87 15.24
C ILE A 69 5.10 -15.92 14.10
N VAL A 70 4.17 -16.31 13.22
CA VAL A 70 3.67 -15.47 12.12
C VAL A 70 2.97 -14.24 12.69
N LEU A 71 2.15 -14.42 13.73
CA LEU A 71 1.49 -13.31 14.43
C LEU A 71 2.51 -12.35 15.05
N ARG A 72 3.55 -12.85 15.72
CA ARG A 72 4.62 -12.02 16.30
C ARG A 72 5.36 -11.23 15.22
N LYS A 73 5.85 -11.88 14.17
CA LYS A 73 6.62 -11.22 13.11
C LYS A 73 5.78 -10.19 12.35
N SER A 74 4.60 -10.61 11.90
CA SER A 74 3.67 -9.76 11.16
C SER A 74 3.14 -8.60 12.00
N GLY A 75 2.69 -8.89 13.23
CA GLY A 75 2.19 -7.88 14.16
C GLY A 75 3.25 -6.85 14.53
N THR A 76 4.51 -7.27 14.70
CA THR A 76 5.62 -6.35 14.94
C THR A 76 5.76 -5.35 13.81
N ILE A 77 5.76 -5.82 12.55
CA ILE A 77 5.88 -4.97 11.36
C ILE A 77 4.69 -4.00 11.27
N VAL A 78 3.46 -4.51 11.35
CA VAL A 78 2.24 -3.70 11.24
C VAL A 78 2.17 -2.64 12.32
N ILE A 79 2.35 -3.02 13.59
CA ILE A 79 2.28 -2.08 14.71
C ILE A 79 3.37 -1.03 14.59
N THR A 80 4.60 -1.43 14.25
CA THR A 80 5.72 -0.48 14.09
C THR A 80 5.40 0.54 13.00
N LYS A 81 4.87 0.10 11.86
CA LYS A 81 4.55 1.00 10.75
C LYS A 81 3.44 1.98 11.10
N ILE A 82 2.38 1.50 11.73
CA ILE A 82 1.27 2.34 12.20
C ILE A 82 1.77 3.38 13.21
N LEU A 83 2.61 2.97 14.17
CA LEU A 83 3.17 3.89 15.18
C LEU A 83 4.07 4.96 14.55
N VAL A 84 4.90 4.58 13.57
CA VAL A 84 5.74 5.54 12.84
C VAL A 84 4.86 6.52 12.06
N ALA A 85 3.88 6.04 11.30
CA ALA A 85 2.97 6.88 10.56
C ALA A 85 2.15 7.81 11.49
N TRP A 86 1.77 7.32 12.66
CA TRP A 86 1.10 8.11 13.69
C TRP A 86 2.00 9.22 14.27
N CYS A 87 3.25 8.90 14.61
CA CYS A 87 4.24 9.89 15.05
C CYS A 87 4.48 10.97 14.00
N ILE A 88 4.62 10.57 12.73
CA ILE A 88 4.74 11.53 11.62
C ILE A 88 3.45 12.34 11.47
N GLY A 89 2.28 11.72 11.60
CA GLY A 89 0.99 12.40 11.58
C GLY A 89 0.89 13.50 12.65
N MET A 90 1.30 13.21 13.89
CA MET A 90 1.35 14.22 14.97
C MET A 90 2.28 15.40 14.62
N LEU A 91 3.47 15.09 14.09
CA LEU A 91 4.41 16.13 13.65
C LEU A 91 3.80 16.97 12.53
N CYS A 92 3.21 16.33 11.51
CA CYS A 92 2.55 17.03 10.41
C CYS A 92 1.42 17.93 10.91
N THR A 93 0.54 17.47 11.79
CA THR A 93 -0.54 18.31 12.35
C THR A 93 0.00 19.50 13.14
N SER A 94 1.15 19.35 13.80
CA SER A 94 1.80 20.44 14.55
C SER A 94 2.43 21.50 13.62
N PHE A 95 3.03 21.08 12.50
CA PHE A 95 3.72 21.97 11.56
C PHE A 95 2.84 22.46 10.40
N MET A 96 1.71 21.80 10.12
CA MET A 96 0.79 22.10 9.02
C MET A 96 -0.67 22.20 9.51
N PRO A 97 -1.03 23.24 10.29
CA PRO A 97 -2.37 23.37 10.86
C PRO A 97 -3.49 23.47 9.81
N SER A 98 -3.19 24.00 8.63
CA SER A 98 -4.10 24.07 7.47
C SER A 98 -4.28 22.74 6.75
N GLY A 99 -3.61 21.67 7.18
CA GLY A 99 -3.66 20.33 6.59
C GLY A 99 -2.88 20.16 5.29
N MET A 100 -2.42 21.24 4.65
CA MET A 100 -1.66 21.23 3.40
C MET A 100 -0.72 22.44 3.27
N ILE A 101 0.43 22.23 2.63
CA ILE A 101 1.31 23.29 2.15
C ILE A 101 0.73 23.85 0.83
N GLN A 102 0.41 25.14 0.81
CA GLN A 102 -0.28 25.78 -0.31
C GLN A 102 0.65 26.40 -1.35
N THR A 103 1.91 26.67 -1.01
CA THR A 103 2.83 27.42 -1.88
C THR A 103 4.23 26.81 -1.90
N GLY A 104 4.99 27.14 -2.95
CA GLY A 104 6.37 26.71 -3.13
C GLY A 104 6.50 25.27 -3.63
N PHE A 105 7.71 24.73 -3.54
CA PHE A 105 8.06 23.40 -4.05
C PHE A 105 7.25 22.27 -3.38
N PHE A 106 6.86 22.44 -2.11
CA PHE A 106 6.09 21.46 -1.36
C PHE A 106 4.57 21.65 -1.51
N ALA A 107 4.11 22.50 -2.43
CA ALA A 107 2.70 22.71 -2.67
C ALA A 107 2.00 21.38 -3.01
N GLY A 108 0.87 21.11 -2.35
CA GLY A 108 0.14 19.86 -2.50
C GLY A 108 0.52 18.75 -1.50
N LEU A 109 1.64 18.90 -0.77
CA LEU A 109 1.95 18.01 0.34
C LEU A 109 0.99 18.29 1.49
N SER A 110 0.34 17.25 1.99
CA SER A 110 -0.66 17.33 3.07
C SER A 110 -0.42 16.27 4.12
N THR A 111 -0.94 16.49 5.34
CA THR A 111 -0.96 15.45 6.38
C THR A 111 -1.67 14.20 5.87
N LEU A 112 -2.74 14.38 5.08
CA LEU A 112 -3.45 13.29 4.40
C LEU A 112 -2.52 12.51 3.45
N ALA A 113 -1.80 13.18 2.55
CA ALA A 113 -0.90 12.53 1.60
C ALA A 113 0.26 11.79 2.29
N ILE A 114 0.84 12.39 3.34
CA ILE A 114 1.96 11.81 4.09
C ILE A 114 1.51 10.56 4.86
N VAL A 115 0.44 10.67 5.64
CA VAL A 115 -0.06 9.55 6.46
C VAL A 115 -0.48 8.40 5.56
N THR A 116 -1.29 8.66 4.53
CA THR A 116 -1.74 7.62 3.58
C THR A 116 -0.59 6.96 2.83
N SER A 117 0.52 7.67 2.59
CA SER A 117 1.68 7.07 1.94
C SER A 117 2.49 6.15 2.88
N MET A 118 2.39 6.35 4.19
CA MET A 118 3.25 5.70 5.19
C MET A 118 2.56 4.57 5.97
N ASP A 119 1.25 4.61 6.16
CA ASP A 119 0.53 3.75 7.10
C ASP A 119 0.16 2.37 6.54
N MET A 120 0.52 2.08 5.29
CA MET A 120 0.17 0.83 4.60
C MET A 120 1.37 0.24 3.87
N THR A 121 1.48 -1.09 3.86
CA THR A 121 2.47 -1.86 3.12
C THR A 121 1.88 -2.45 1.87
N ASN A 122 2.63 -2.43 0.78
CA ASN A 122 2.29 -3.26 -0.36
C ASN A 122 2.52 -4.73 -0.02
N GLY A 123 1.51 -5.36 0.55
CA GLY A 123 1.66 -6.69 1.06
C GLY A 123 1.88 -7.73 -0.04
N GLY A 124 1.34 -7.53 -1.25
CA GLY A 124 1.64 -8.39 -2.41
C GLY A 124 3.12 -8.33 -2.81
N LEU A 125 3.70 -7.13 -2.79
CA LEU A 125 5.12 -6.91 -3.00
C LEU A 125 5.95 -7.57 -1.89
N TYR A 126 5.61 -7.30 -0.63
CA TYR A 126 6.24 -7.89 0.55
C TYR A 126 6.25 -9.43 0.46
N ALA A 127 5.09 -10.05 0.18
CA ALA A 127 4.96 -11.49 0.04
C ALA A 127 5.88 -12.04 -1.06
N SER A 128 5.95 -11.36 -2.21
CA SER A 128 6.78 -11.81 -3.33
C SER A 128 8.28 -11.75 -3.02
N ILE A 129 8.73 -10.73 -2.27
CA ILE A 129 10.13 -10.59 -1.86
C ILE A 129 10.44 -11.64 -0.77
N MET A 130 9.58 -11.79 0.23
CA MET A 130 9.80 -12.74 1.32
C MET A 130 9.69 -14.20 0.87
N GLN A 131 8.92 -14.52 -0.17
CA GLN A 131 8.95 -15.84 -0.80
C GLN A 131 10.32 -16.18 -1.41
N GLN A 132 11.07 -15.16 -1.87
CA GLN A 132 12.37 -15.35 -2.49
C GLN A 132 13.52 -15.26 -1.48
N TYR A 133 13.43 -14.34 -0.52
CA TYR A 133 14.55 -13.97 0.35
C TYR A 133 14.30 -14.19 1.84
N GLY A 134 13.06 -14.47 2.25
CA GLY A 134 12.67 -14.62 3.66
C GLY A 134 12.32 -16.06 4.03
N THR A 135 11.93 -16.26 5.29
CA THR A 135 11.43 -17.55 5.78
C THR A 135 9.96 -17.77 5.40
N LYS A 136 9.46 -19.00 5.56
CA LYS A 136 8.04 -19.32 5.34
C LYS A 136 7.12 -18.49 6.23
N GLU A 137 7.55 -18.23 7.47
CA GLU A 137 6.81 -17.43 8.44
C GLU A 137 6.80 -15.94 8.04
N GLU A 138 7.91 -15.43 7.49
CA GLU A 138 8.00 -14.06 6.99
C GLU A 138 7.17 -13.86 5.72
N ALA A 139 7.19 -14.82 4.81
CA ALA A 139 6.30 -14.80 3.64
C ALA A 139 4.82 -14.89 4.05
N GLY A 140 4.51 -15.72 5.06
CA GLY A 140 3.16 -15.83 5.64
C GLY A 140 2.73 -14.60 6.43
N ALA A 141 3.66 -13.74 6.86
CA ALA A 141 3.35 -12.52 7.59
C ALA A 141 2.62 -11.46 6.74
N PHE A 142 2.54 -11.62 5.42
CA PHE A 142 1.71 -10.77 4.55
C PHE A 142 0.24 -10.70 5.01
N VAL A 143 -0.26 -11.77 5.62
CA VAL A 143 -1.67 -11.91 5.98
C VAL A 143 -2.16 -10.76 6.90
N LEU A 144 -1.41 -10.37 7.94
CA LEU A 144 -1.84 -9.23 8.79
C LEU A 144 -1.49 -7.87 8.18
N THR A 145 -0.50 -7.78 7.29
CA THR A 145 -0.26 -6.52 6.53
C THR A 145 -1.44 -6.20 5.60
N SER A 146 -2.35 -7.15 5.37
CA SER A 146 -3.61 -6.85 4.69
C SER A 146 -4.61 -6.12 5.59
N ILE A 147 -4.42 -6.07 6.91
CA ILE A 147 -5.32 -5.36 7.85
C ILE A 147 -5.11 -3.85 7.75
N GLU A 148 -3.87 -3.40 7.53
CA GLU A 148 -3.62 -1.98 7.26
C GLU A 148 -4.14 -1.56 5.89
N SER A 149 -4.54 -2.51 5.02
CA SER A 149 -5.12 -2.19 3.72
C SER A 149 -6.51 -1.55 3.88
N GLY A 150 -6.58 -0.22 3.79
CA GLY A 150 -7.79 0.58 3.66
C GLY A 150 -7.75 1.90 4.40
N PRO A 151 -8.88 2.62 4.48
CA PRO A 151 -8.94 3.92 5.13
C PRO A 151 -8.90 3.79 6.66
N LEU A 152 -9.13 2.60 7.24
CA LEU A 152 -9.28 2.42 8.69
C LEU A 152 -8.07 2.95 9.48
N VAL A 153 -6.86 2.52 9.11
CA VAL A 153 -5.64 2.95 9.80
C VAL A 153 -5.42 4.44 9.64
N THR A 154 -5.60 4.96 8.42
CA THR A 154 -5.49 6.39 8.15
C THR A 154 -6.49 7.20 8.98
N MET A 155 -7.74 6.75 9.08
CA MET A 155 -8.77 7.39 9.90
C MET A 155 -8.41 7.39 11.38
N ILE A 156 -7.85 6.29 11.89
CA ILE A 156 -7.37 6.22 13.28
C ILE A 156 -6.24 7.22 13.51
N ILE A 157 -5.29 7.31 12.59
CA ILE A 157 -4.17 8.25 12.71
C ILE A 157 -4.65 9.69 12.62
N LEU A 158 -5.41 10.06 11.58
CA LEU A 158 -5.91 11.42 11.41
C LEU A 158 -6.87 11.83 12.54
N GLY A 159 -7.71 10.90 13.01
CA GLY A 159 -8.62 11.11 14.13
C GLY A 159 -7.89 11.35 15.45
N SER A 160 -6.91 10.50 15.77
CA SER A 160 -6.16 10.60 17.03
C SER A 160 -5.14 11.74 17.06
N THR A 161 -4.63 12.15 15.91
CA THR A 161 -3.70 13.30 15.78
C THR A 161 -4.42 14.65 15.80
N GLY A 162 -5.76 14.66 15.77
CA GLY A 162 -6.56 15.88 15.69
C GLY A 162 -6.62 16.50 14.29
N ALA A 163 -6.11 15.82 13.26
CA ALA A 163 -6.14 16.29 11.88
C ALA A 163 -7.55 16.25 11.26
N ALA A 164 -8.44 15.38 11.77
CA ALA A 164 -9.82 15.26 11.34
C ALA A 164 -10.71 14.66 12.42
N TYR A 165 -12.02 14.89 12.30
CA TYR A 165 -13.02 14.19 13.10
C TYR A 165 -13.76 13.16 12.24
N PHE A 166 -13.94 11.96 12.78
CA PHE A 166 -14.69 10.88 12.13
C PHE A 166 -15.77 10.37 13.08
N GLU A 167 -16.99 10.22 12.58
CA GLU A 167 -18.06 9.61 13.35
C GLU A 167 -17.76 8.11 13.59
N PRO A 168 -18.00 7.56 14.80
CA PRO A 168 -17.71 6.16 15.12
C PRO A 168 -18.26 5.13 14.13
N ARG A 169 -19.43 5.41 13.53
CA ARG A 169 -20.05 4.53 12.51
C ARG A 169 -19.19 4.35 11.25
N LEU A 170 -18.35 5.33 10.91
CA LEU A 170 -17.47 5.25 9.74
C LEU A 170 -16.35 4.23 9.94
N PHE A 171 -15.82 4.11 11.16
CA PHE A 171 -14.83 3.08 11.50
C PHE A 171 -15.42 1.68 11.39
N VAL A 172 -16.66 1.50 11.87
CA VAL A 172 -17.38 0.23 11.72
C VAL A 172 -17.59 -0.08 10.24
N GLY A 173 -18.04 0.90 9.45
CA GLY A 173 -18.21 0.73 8.00
C GLY A 173 -16.93 0.35 7.26
N ALA A 174 -15.79 0.92 7.66
CA ALA A 174 -14.49 0.63 7.04
C ALA A 174 -14.00 -0.81 7.29
N VAL A 175 -14.35 -1.41 8.43
CA VAL A 175 -13.87 -2.75 8.82
C VAL A 175 -14.89 -3.87 8.52
N LEU A 176 -16.17 -3.53 8.36
CA LEU A 176 -17.24 -4.52 8.26
C LEU A 176 -17.08 -5.51 7.09
N PRO A 177 -16.78 -5.10 5.84
CA PRO A 177 -16.59 -6.06 4.73
C PRO A 177 -15.48 -7.07 5.03
N PHE A 178 -14.38 -6.60 5.61
CA PHE A 178 -13.25 -7.43 6.01
C PHE A 178 -13.64 -8.44 7.08
N ILE A 179 -14.35 -8.01 8.14
CA ILE A 179 -14.80 -8.91 9.23
C ILE A 179 -15.75 -9.99 8.70
N ILE A 180 -16.72 -9.62 7.86
CA ILE A 180 -17.66 -10.60 7.29
C ILE A 180 -16.90 -11.62 6.44
N GLY A 181 -15.97 -11.16 5.60
CA GLY A 181 -15.09 -12.05 4.83
C GLY A 181 -14.32 -12.98 5.75
N PHE A 182 -13.64 -12.43 6.77
CA PHE A 182 -12.87 -13.18 7.75
C PHE A 182 -13.68 -14.26 8.45
N ILE A 183 -14.89 -13.94 8.91
CA ILE A 183 -15.78 -14.91 9.56
C ILE A 183 -16.12 -16.02 8.57
N LEU A 184 -16.58 -15.69 7.36
CA LEU A 184 -16.98 -16.69 6.37
C LEU A 184 -15.84 -17.61 5.96
N GLY A 185 -14.64 -17.06 5.72
CA GLY A 185 -13.47 -17.87 5.37
C GLY A 185 -12.98 -18.79 6.47
N ASN A 186 -13.26 -18.46 7.74
CA ASN A 186 -12.93 -19.34 8.87
C ASN A 186 -14.05 -20.33 9.22
N LEU A 187 -15.30 -20.06 8.80
CA LEU A 187 -16.41 -21.01 8.89
C LEU A 187 -16.33 -22.10 7.81
N ASP A 188 -15.88 -21.75 6.61
CA ASP A 188 -15.83 -22.66 5.47
C ASP A 188 -14.48 -22.53 4.72
N PRO A 189 -13.62 -23.58 4.78
CA PRO A 189 -12.36 -23.62 4.05
C PRO A 189 -12.49 -23.54 2.51
N GLU A 190 -13.61 -24.00 1.93
CA GLU A 190 -13.87 -23.89 0.49
C GLU A 190 -14.18 -22.44 0.11
N LEU A 191 -15.00 -21.74 0.91
CA LEU A 191 -15.25 -20.30 0.72
C LEU A 191 -13.97 -19.49 0.87
N ARG A 192 -13.10 -19.83 1.83
CA ARG A 192 -11.77 -19.20 1.94
C ARG A 192 -10.95 -19.38 0.67
N SER A 193 -10.90 -20.59 0.11
CA SER A 193 -10.17 -20.83 -1.13
C SER A 193 -10.77 -20.04 -2.29
N PHE A 194 -12.10 -20.06 -2.41
CA PHE A 194 -12.83 -19.36 -3.46
C PHE A 194 -12.60 -17.84 -3.41
N PHE A 195 -12.89 -17.20 -2.28
CA PHE A 195 -12.76 -15.75 -2.12
C PHE A 195 -11.30 -15.29 -2.01
N GLY A 196 -10.43 -16.07 -1.35
CA GLY A 196 -9.00 -15.75 -1.23
C GLY A 196 -8.33 -15.60 -2.60
N ASN A 197 -8.69 -16.47 -3.56
CA ASN A 197 -8.18 -16.40 -4.93
C ASN A 197 -8.69 -15.18 -5.73
N ALA A 198 -9.83 -14.58 -5.33
CA ALA A 198 -10.41 -13.44 -6.01
C ALA A 198 -9.69 -12.11 -5.70
N SER A 199 -9.00 -12.00 -4.58
CA SER A 199 -8.32 -10.77 -4.13
C SER A 199 -7.38 -10.19 -5.19
N MET A 200 -6.52 -11.03 -5.79
CA MET A 200 -5.58 -10.59 -6.84
C MET A 200 -6.30 -10.19 -8.13
N THR A 201 -7.46 -10.78 -8.42
CA THR A 201 -8.28 -10.49 -9.60
C THR A 201 -8.96 -9.12 -9.49
N MET A 202 -9.23 -8.62 -8.28
CA MET A 202 -9.85 -7.30 -8.08
C MET A 202 -8.90 -6.13 -8.37
N ILE A 203 -7.59 -6.33 -8.17
CA ILE A 203 -6.55 -5.30 -8.34
C ILE A 203 -6.66 -4.53 -9.68
N PRO A 204 -6.74 -5.17 -10.86
CA PRO A 204 -6.82 -4.44 -12.12
C PRO A 204 -8.12 -3.65 -12.31
N PHE A 205 -9.26 -4.15 -11.86
CA PHE A 205 -10.53 -3.43 -11.95
C PHE A 205 -10.54 -2.20 -11.04
N PHE A 206 -10.02 -2.38 -9.83
CA PHE A 206 -9.82 -1.30 -8.89
C PHE A 206 -8.87 -0.23 -9.44
N GLY A 207 -7.72 -0.66 -9.97
CA GLY A 207 -6.73 0.23 -10.59
C GLY A 207 -7.37 1.07 -11.70
N PHE A 208 -8.14 0.45 -12.60
CA PHE A 208 -8.83 1.15 -13.68
C PHE A 208 -9.86 2.19 -13.17
N ALA A 209 -10.73 1.81 -12.23
CA ALA A 209 -11.73 2.72 -11.66
C ALA A 209 -11.07 3.91 -10.96
N LEU A 210 -9.99 3.66 -10.20
CA LEU A 210 -9.21 4.70 -9.55
C LEU A 210 -8.47 5.60 -10.55
N GLY A 211 -7.92 5.02 -11.61
CA GLY A 211 -7.30 5.79 -12.69
C GLY A 211 -8.26 6.82 -13.28
N ASN A 212 -9.55 6.48 -13.40
CA ASN A 212 -10.58 7.38 -13.92
C ASN A 212 -10.90 8.57 -13.00
N THR A 213 -10.27 8.69 -11.83
CA THR A 213 -10.38 9.86 -10.94
C THR A 213 -9.11 10.70 -10.91
N ILE A 214 -8.10 10.38 -11.71
CA ILE A 214 -6.78 11.03 -11.70
C ILE A 214 -6.59 11.88 -12.96
N ASP A 215 -6.21 13.14 -12.77
CA ASP A 215 -5.79 14.04 -13.83
C ASP A 215 -4.26 13.95 -14.05
N LEU A 216 -3.84 13.58 -15.26
CA LEU A 216 -2.43 13.48 -15.63
C LEU A 216 -1.69 14.82 -15.54
N ALA A 217 -2.39 15.96 -15.65
CA ALA A 217 -1.78 17.28 -15.47
C ALA A 217 -1.26 17.47 -14.03
N VAL A 218 -1.97 16.93 -13.03
CA VAL A 218 -1.58 16.99 -11.62
C VAL A 218 -0.33 16.14 -11.36
N ILE A 219 -0.15 15.02 -12.08
CA ILE A 219 1.04 14.18 -11.97
C ILE A 219 2.30 14.90 -12.47
N GLN A 220 2.21 15.68 -13.55
CA GLN A 220 3.36 16.45 -14.04
C GLN A 220 3.86 17.47 -13.00
N GLN A 221 2.95 18.09 -12.26
CA GLN A 221 3.26 19.10 -11.26
C GLN A 221 3.76 18.48 -9.94
N THR A 222 3.19 17.33 -9.55
CA THR A 222 3.48 16.67 -8.26
C THR A 222 4.53 15.56 -8.36
N GLY A 223 4.96 15.18 -9.56
CA GLY A 223 5.78 13.99 -9.79
C GLY A 223 7.12 13.99 -9.03
N LEU A 224 7.87 15.09 -9.05
CA LEU A 224 9.14 15.17 -8.31
C LEU A 224 8.92 15.10 -6.80
N LEU A 225 7.92 15.82 -6.30
CA LEU A 225 7.54 15.78 -4.89
C LEU A 225 7.06 14.38 -4.46
N GLY A 226 6.32 13.68 -5.32
CA GLY A 226 5.90 12.30 -5.11
C GLY A 226 7.06 11.31 -5.09
N ILE A 227 8.10 11.52 -5.92
CA ILE A 227 9.34 10.73 -5.86
C ILE A 227 10.03 10.92 -4.50
N LEU A 228 10.18 12.17 -4.07
CA LEU A 228 10.76 12.48 -2.76
C LEU A 228 9.93 11.90 -1.61
N LEU A 229 8.60 11.96 -1.71
CA LEU A 229 7.71 11.34 -0.74
C LEU A 229 7.91 9.82 -0.69
N GLY A 230 7.96 9.14 -1.84
CA GLY A 230 8.19 7.70 -1.90
C GLY A 230 9.55 7.28 -1.32
N LEU A 231 10.62 8.02 -1.63
CA LEU A 231 11.92 7.80 -0.99
C LEU A 231 11.87 8.09 0.52
N GLY A 232 11.15 9.14 0.91
CA GLY A 232 10.90 9.48 2.31
C GLY A 232 10.18 8.37 3.06
N VAL A 233 9.15 7.75 2.47
CA VAL A 233 8.43 6.60 3.05
C VAL A 233 9.41 5.46 3.32
N ILE A 234 10.26 5.10 2.36
CA ILE A 234 11.24 4.01 2.52
C ILE A 234 12.17 4.29 3.69
N VAL A 235 12.70 5.51 3.81
CA VAL A 235 13.65 5.86 4.87
C VAL A 235 12.94 5.94 6.23
N VAL A 236 11.86 6.71 6.30
CA VAL A 236 11.16 7.03 7.56
C VAL A 236 10.48 5.80 8.14
N THR A 237 9.84 4.97 7.31
CA THR A 237 9.21 3.73 7.79
C THR A 237 10.20 2.56 7.82
N GLY A 238 11.10 2.47 6.85
CA GLY A 238 12.00 1.32 6.71
C GLY A 238 13.04 1.22 7.82
N ILE A 239 13.61 2.33 8.31
CA ILE A 239 14.59 2.28 9.41
C ILE A 239 13.96 1.66 10.68
N PRO A 240 12.84 2.20 11.22
CA PRO A 240 12.16 1.56 12.36
C PRO A 240 11.74 0.12 12.08
N LEU A 241 11.27 -0.19 10.86
CA LEU A 241 10.85 -1.54 10.50
C LEU A 241 12.01 -2.54 10.48
N ILE A 242 13.17 -2.15 9.94
CA ILE A 242 14.40 -2.96 10.00
C ILE A 242 14.77 -3.26 11.45
N LEU A 243 14.74 -2.24 12.32
CA LEU A 243 15.08 -2.40 13.74
C LEU A 243 14.07 -3.31 14.45
N ALA A 244 12.78 -3.10 14.22
CA ALA A 244 11.73 -3.91 14.82
C ALA A 244 11.79 -5.37 14.36
N ASP A 245 12.01 -5.61 13.06
CA ASP A 245 12.23 -6.96 12.52
C ASP A 245 13.45 -7.63 13.17
N LYS A 246 14.55 -6.90 13.34
CA LYS A 246 15.77 -7.44 13.95
C LYS A 246 15.63 -7.76 15.44
N PHE A 247 15.11 -6.81 16.22
CA PHE A 247 15.11 -6.90 17.68
C PHE A 247 13.87 -7.58 18.26
N ILE A 248 12.72 -7.49 17.59
CA ILE A 248 11.45 -8.04 18.07
C ILE A 248 11.02 -9.21 17.18
N GLY A 249 11.14 -9.08 15.85
CA GLY A 249 10.79 -10.13 14.89
C GLY A 249 11.78 -11.31 14.88
N GLY A 250 13.03 -11.07 15.29
CA GLY A 250 14.10 -12.08 15.24
C GLY A 250 14.62 -12.35 13.83
N GLY A 251 14.32 -11.47 12.86
CA GLY A 251 14.85 -11.51 11.51
C GLY A 251 16.20 -10.79 11.40
N HIS A 252 16.72 -10.69 10.19
CA HIS A 252 17.93 -9.91 9.87
C HIS A 252 17.59 -8.51 9.33
N GLY A 253 16.35 -8.03 9.50
CA GLY A 253 15.88 -6.73 9.02
C GLY A 253 15.33 -6.72 7.59
N GLY A 254 15.44 -7.84 6.86
CA GLY A 254 14.99 -7.94 5.47
C GLY A 254 13.48 -7.87 5.32
N ALA A 255 12.72 -8.45 6.26
CA ALA A 255 11.27 -8.36 6.25
C ALA A 255 10.81 -6.94 6.60
N GLY A 256 11.48 -6.29 7.56
CA GLY A 256 11.23 -4.88 7.87
C GLY A 256 11.44 -3.97 6.65
N LEU A 257 12.53 -4.17 5.92
CA LEU A 257 12.82 -3.40 4.70
C LEU A 257 11.82 -3.70 3.57
N ALA A 258 11.45 -4.97 3.36
CA ALA A 258 10.40 -5.35 2.41
C ALA A 258 9.06 -4.66 2.72
N ALA A 259 8.79 -4.42 4.00
CA ALA A 259 7.58 -3.77 4.47
C ALA A 259 7.62 -2.24 4.35
N SER A 260 8.71 -1.62 3.90
CA SER A 260 8.84 -0.15 3.78
C SER A 260 8.17 0.46 2.54
N SER A 261 7.31 -0.29 1.86
CA SER A 261 6.60 0.15 0.64
C SER A 261 5.25 0.80 0.94
N SER A 262 4.73 1.63 0.02
CA SER A 262 3.34 2.12 0.08
C SER A 262 2.40 1.13 -0.63
N ALA A 263 1.25 0.82 -0.03
CA ALA A 263 0.27 -0.08 -0.62
C ALA A 263 -0.44 0.54 -1.83
N GLY A 264 -0.79 -0.29 -2.82
CA GLY A 264 -1.62 0.17 -3.93
C GLY A 264 -3.01 0.69 -3.50
N ALA A 265 -3.60 0.07 -2.48
CA ALA A 265 -4.86 0.51 -1.89
C ALA A 265 -4.76 1.91 -1.23
N ALA A 266 -3.56 2.37 -0.87
CA ALA A 266 -3.37 3.69 -0.27
C ALA A 266 -3.81 4.83 -1.19
N VAL A 267 -3.70 4.64 -2.52
CA VAL A 267 -4.00 5.68 -3.51
C VAL A 267 -5.45 6.16 -3.43
N THR A 268 -6.37 5.32 -2.94
CA THR A 268 -7.78 5.70 -2.76
C THR A 268 -8.10 6.39 -1.45
N ASN A 269 -7.27 6.20 -0.42
CA ASN A 269 -7.58 6.71 0.91
C ASN A 269 -7.84 8.22 0.89
N PRO A 270 -7.07 9.07 0.18
CA PRO A 270 -7.36 10.49 0.13
C PRO A 270 -8.76 10.81 -0.42
N THR A 271 -9.17 10.16 -1.50
CA THR A 271 -10.50 10.35 -2.10
C THR A 271 -11.61 9.87 -1.18
N ILE A 272 -11.45 8.69 -0.57
CA ILE A 272 -12.46 8.12 0.35
C ILE A 272 -12.60 8.97 1.60
N ILE A 273 -11.48 9.43 2.17
CA ILE A 273 -11.48 10.29 3.35
C ILE A 273 -12.10 11.65 3.02
N ALA A 274 -11.84 12.23 1.85
CA ALA A 274 -12.48 13.47 1.43
C ALA A 274 -14.00 13.35 1.20
N GLN A 275 -14.51 12.14 0.92
CA GLN A 275 -15.95 11.89 0.90
C GLN A 275 -16.57 11.84 2.30
N MET A 276 -15.78 11.44 3.31
CA MET A 276 -16.21 11.40 4.71
C MET A 276 -16.04 12.75 5.42
N VAL A 277 -15.01 13.50 5.03
CA VAL A 277 -14.55 14.76 5.64
C VAL A 277 -14.34 15.78 4.50
N PRO A 278 -15.38 16.56 4.15
CA PRO A 278 -15.37 17.46 3.00
C PRO A 278 -14.25 18.51 3.02
N GLU A 279 -13.71 18.82 4.20
CA GLU A 279 -12.55 19.71 4.39
C GLU A 279 -11.31 19.23 3.61
N PHE A 280 -11.22 17.91 3.35
CA PHE A 280 -10.14 17.35 2.55
C PHE A 280 -10.43 17.32 1.03
N ALA A 281 -11.63 17.70 0.58
CA ALA A 281 -11.97 17.69 -0.85
C ALA A 281 -11.02 18.52 -1.73
N PRO A 282 -10.58 19.74 -1.33
CA PRO A 282 -9.66 20.53 -2.14
C PRO A 282 -8.28 19.88 -2.29
N ILE A 283 -7.91 18.98 -1.38
CA ILE A 283 -6.58 18.37 -1.31
C ILE A 283 -6.53 16.94 -1.83
N ALA A 284 -7.68 16.29 -1.99
CA ALA A 284 -7.80 14.88 -2.29
C ALA A 284 -7.07 14.50 -3.58
N ALA A 285 -7.27 15.26 -4.66
CA ALA A 285 -6.66 14.97 -5.96
C ALA A 285 -5.12 15.04 -5.91
N ALA A 286 -4.57 16.09 -5.30
CA ALA A 286 -3.12 16.25 -5.13
C ALA A 286 -2.54 15.15 -4.23
N ALA A 287 -3.21 14.82 -3.12
CA ALA A 287 -2.80 13.74 -2.24
C ALA A 287 -2.84 12.37 -2.94
N THR A 288 -3.89 12.07 -3.69
CA THR A 288 -4.01 10.85 -4.52
C THR A 288 -2.85 10.74 -5.51
N ALA A 289 -2.49 11.81 -6.21
CA ALA A 289 -1.39 11.82 -7.16
C ALA A 289 -0.02 11.59 -6.49
N LEU A 290 0.22 12.21 -5.33
CA LEU A 290 1.44 12.02 -4.54
C LEU A 290 1.56 10.59 -4.03
N VAL A 291 0.47 10.02 -3.48
CA VAL A 291 0.42 8.64 -3.00
C VAL A 291 0.63 7.66 -4.16
N ALA A 292 0.00 7.88 -5.31
CA ALA A 292 0.20 7.07 -6.52
C ALA A 292 1.67 7.04 -6.93
N THR A 293 2.33 8.20 -6.94
CA THR A 293 3.76 8.30 -7.26
C THR A 293 4.62 7.58 -6.22
N SER A 294 4.30 7.73 -4.93
CA SER A 294 4.96 7.01 -3.83
C SER A 294 4.86 5.49 -4.02
N VAL A 295 3.69 4.96 -4.39
CA VAL A 295 3.49 3.54 -4.66
C VAL A 295 4.38 3.05 -5.81
N VAL A 296 4.48 3.81 -6.90
CA VAL A 296 5.36 3.46 -8.04
C VAL A 296 6.83 3.40 -7.58
N VAL A 297 7.29 4.46 -6.92
CA VAL A 297 8.68 4.61 -6.47
C VAL A 297 9.04 3.49 -5.52
N THR A 298 8.21 3.26 -4.49
CA THR A 298 8.45 2.20 -3.52
C THR A 298 8.37 0.81 -4.14
N SER A 299 7.47 0.58 -5.11
CA SER A 299 7.37 -0.71 -5.82
C SER A 299 8.61 -1.06 -6.65
N ILE A 300 9.38 -0.06 -7.07
CA ILE A 300 10.64 -0.25 -7.81
C ILE A 300 11.82 -0.36 -6.85
N VAL A 301 11.93 0.59 -5.90
CA VAL A 301 13.13 0.73 -5.07
C VAL A 301 13.17 -0.35 -3.98
N VAL A 302 12.06 -0.65 -3.30
CA VAL A 302 12.02 -1.59 -2.18
C VAL A 302 12.51 -3.00 -2.54
N PRO A 303 12.10 -3.62 -3.67
CA PRO A 303 12.64 -4.92 -4.07
C PRO A 303 14.16 -4.91 -4.29
N ILE A 304 14.69 -3.85 -4.90
CA ILE A 304 16.11 -3.73 -5.22
C ILE A 304 16.94 -3.64 -3.93
N ILE A 305 16.56 -2.72 -3.04
CA ILE A 305 17.29 -2.52 -1.78
C ILE A 305 17.11 -3.71 -0.84
N THR A 306 15.94 -4.35 -0.82
CA THR A 306 15.71 -5.54 0.00
C THR A 306 16.52 -6.72 -0.51
N ALA A 307 16.55 -6.95 -1.83
CA ALA A 307 17.39 -7.99 -2.41
C ALA A 307 18.88 -7.76 -2.09
N ALA A 308 19.37 -6.52 -2.23
CA ALA A 308 20.74 -6.17 -1.86
C ALA A 308 21.02 -6.43 -0.37
N TRP A 309 20.11 -6.04 0.52
CA TRP A 309 20.20 -6.29 1.97
C TRP A 309 20.23 -7.78 2.29
N CYS A 310 19.25 -8.54 1.83
CA CYS A 310 19.16 -9.98 2.11
C CYS A 310 20.38 -10.74 1.54
N ASN A 311 20.88 -10.36 0.37
CA ASN A 311 22.07 -10.96 -0.23
C ASN A 311 23.35 -10.71 0.59
N HIS A 312 23.43 -9.58 1.31
CA HIS A 312 24.55 -9.28 2.20
C HIS A 312 24.54 -10.16 3.46
N PHE A 313 23.35 -10.52 3.96
CA PHE A 313 23.19 -11.36 5.15
C PHE A 313 23.09 -12.86 4.84
N ASN A 314 23.14 -13.27 3.55
CA ASN A 314 23.07 -14.68 3.16
C ASN A 314 24.48 -15.34 3.15
N PRO A 315 24.76 -16.32 4.04
CA PRO A 315 26.10 -16.90 4.20
C PRO A 315 26.69 -17.57 2.95
N ALA A 316 25.83 -18.05 2.04
CA ALA A 316 26.25 -18.69 0.79
C ALA A 316 26.92 -17.72 -0.20
N ASN A 317 26.57 -16.43 -0.18
CA ASN A 317 27.20 -15.42 -1.04
C ASN A 317 28.54 -14.92 -0.49
N ASN A 318 28.73 -14.94 0.83
CA ASN A 318 30.02 -14.59 1.43
C ASN A 318 31.10 -15.64 1.12
N LYS A 319 30.74 -16.95 1.16
CA LYS A 319 31.65 -18.01 0.70
C LYS A 319 32.06 -17.87 -0.76
N LYS A 320 31.13 -17.54 -1.64
CA LYS A 320 31.40 -17.36 -3.08
C LYS A 320 32.27 -16.12 -3.37
N LYS A 321 32.07 -15.04 -2.62
CA LYS A 321 32.92 -13.84 -2.69
C LYS A 321 34.34 -14.09 -2.17
N ASP A 322 34.50 -14.87 -1.11
CA ASP A 322 35.81 -15.25 -0.59
C ASP A 322 36.54 -16.19 -1.56
N GLU A 323 35.84 -17.15 -2.17
CA GLU A 323 36.42 -18.03 -3.21
C GLU A 323 36.82 -17.26 -4.49
N ASP A 324 35.99 -16.31 -4.94
CA ASP A 324 36.30 -15.45 -6.09
C ASP A 324 37.42 -14.43 -5.80
N ALA A 325 37.57 -13.98 -4.54
CA ALA A 325 38.66 -13.11 -4.13
C ALA A 325 40.00 -13.86 -4.04
N VAL A 326 39.98 -15.10 -3.53
CA VAL A 326 41.16 -15.97 -3.47
C VAL A 326 41.61 -16.40 -4.87
N SER A 327 40.70 -16.67 -5.81
CA SER A 327 41.06 -17.02 -7.20
C SER A 327 41.60 -15.86 -8.05
N ARG A 328 41.37 -14.61 -7.64
CA ARG A 328 41.93 -13.41 -8.30
C ARG A 328 43.29 -12.99 -7.75
N LEU A 329 43.72 -13.57 -6.63
CA LEU A 329 45.00 -13.34 -5.99
C LEU A 329 46.01 -14.49 -6.23
N ALA A 330 45.55 -15.59 -6.83
CA ALA A 330 46.35 -16.72 -7.32
C ALA A 330 46.60 -16.59 -8.83
#